data_AF-A0A392RJ08-F1
#
_entry.id   AF-A0A392RJ08-F1
#
_cell.length_a   1.000
_cell.length_b   1.000
_cell.length_c   1.000
_cell.angle_alpha   90.00
_cell.angle_beta   90.00
_cell.angle_gamma   90.00
#
_symmetry.space_group_name_H-M   'P 1'
#
loop_
_entity.id
_entity.type
_entity.pdbx_description
1 polymer ?
#
loop_
_entity_poly.entity_id
_entity_poly.type
_entity_poly.pdbx_seq_one_letter_code
_entity_poly.pdbx_strand_id
1 'polypeptide(L)'
;MGLSAFNGTVIKSVIAGLEITISKAHFAKLLDVKDQGKSISDYKSEVYYRQSIKKELYLYESLAGKSKSMKDFYIVLFKVLINNLIPRGGGTDTIS
;
A
#
# COMPACT_ATOMS: atom_id res chain seq x y z
N MET A 1 -29.45 15.70 -3.73
CA MET A 1 -28.34 16.04 -4.65
C MET A 1 -28.05 14.81 -5.50
N GLY A 2 -28.18 14.88 -6.82
CA GLY A 2 -28.12 13.73 -7.75
C GLY A 2 -26.72 13.18 -7.98
N LEU A 3 -26.01 12.84 -6.90
CA LEU A 3 -24.72 12.18 -6.96
C LEU A 3 -24.93 10.68 -7.15
N SER A 4 -24.12 10.08 -8.02
CA SER A 4 -24.11 8.63 -8.19
C SER A 4 -23.61 7.93 -6.92
N ALA A 5 -24.01 6.67 -6.75
CA ALA A 5 -23.55 5.86 -5.62
C ALA A 5 -22.01 5.72 -5.64
N PHE A 6 -21.39 5.87 -4.47
CA PHE A 6 -19.94 5.72 -4.32
C PHE A 6 -19.54 4.27 -4.60
N ASN A 7 -18.72 4.06 -5.63
CA ASN A 7 -18.29 2.74 -6.09
C ASN A 7 -16.81 2.44 -5.79
N GLY A 8 -16.18 3.26 -4.93
CA GLY A 8 -14.77 3.13 -4.54
C GLY A 8 -13.88 4.27 -5.03
N THR A 9 -12.65 4.29 -4.52
CA THR A 9 -11.63 5.28 -4.90
C THR A 9 -11.10 5.00 -6.30
N VAL A 10 -11.09 6.02 -7.15
CA VAL A 10 -10.55 5.95 -8.51
C VAL A 10 -9.62 7.13 -8.76
N ILE A 11 -8.60 6.92 -9.59
CA ILE A 11 -7.75 7.99 -10.10
C ILE A 11 -8.33 8.42 -11.43
N LYS A 12 -8.75 9.68 -11.53
CA LYS A 12 -9.17 10.28 -12.80
C LYS A 12 -8.02 11.11 -13.34
N SER A 13 -7.67 10.89 -14.60
CA SER A 13 -6.62 11.63 -15.30
C SER A 13 -7.09 11.98 -16.71
N VAL A 14 -6.66 13.11 -17.23
CA VAL A 14 -6.90 13.50 -18.62
C VAL A 14 -5.57 13.47 -19.36
N ILE A 15 -5.44 12.57 -20.33
CA ILE A 15 -4.22 12.44 -21.14
C ILE A 15 -4.62 12.67 -22.60
N ALA A 16 -4.04 13.70 -23.22
CA ALA A 16 -4.32 14.07 -24.61
C ALA A 16 -5.82 14.25 -24.92
N GLY A 17 -6.59 14.79 -23.97
CA GLY A 17 -8.04 14.98 -24.12
C GLY A 17 -8.89 13.74 -23.86
N LEU A 18 -8.27 12.60 -23.55
CA LEU A 18 -8.98 11.38 -23.15
C LEU A 18 -9.15 11.34 -21.63
N GLU A 19 -10.39 11.21 -21.14
CA GLU A 19 -10.66 10.94 -19.73
C GLU A 19 -10.39 9.47 -19.41
N ILE A 20 -9.39 9.25 -18.56
CA ILE A 20 -8.98 7.93 -18.10
C ILE A 20 -9.37 7.80 -16.64
N THR A 21 -10.09 6.73 -16.31
CA THR A 21 -10.39 6.35 -14.92
C THR A 21 -9.65 5.07 -14.57
N ILE A 22 -8.72 5.16 -13.62
CA ILE A 22 -7.95 4.03 -13.11
C ILE A 22 -8.54 3.57 -11.79
N SER A 23 -8.98 2.32 -11.72
CA SER A 23 -9.51 1.68 -10.52
C SER A 23 -8.53 0.66 -9.95
N LYS A 24 -8.82 0.14 -8.74
CA LYS A 24 -8.05 -0.95 -8.12
C LYS A 24 -7.94 -2.18 -9.04
N ALA A 25 -9.00 -2.52 -9.76
CA ALA A 25 -9.04 -3.66 -10.66
C ALA A 25 -7.98 -3.57 -11.77
N HIS A 26 -7.66 -2.35 -12.24
CA HIS A 26 -6.61 -2.14 -13.25
C HIS A 26 -5.22 -2.48 -12.69
N PHE A 27 -4.93 -2.09 -11.45
CA PHE A 27 -3.68 -2.47 -10.79
C PHE A 27 -3.60 -3.97 -10.52
N ALA A 28 -4.70 -4.59 -10.08
CA ALA A 28 -4.75 -6.02 -9.86
C ALA A 28 -4.45 -6.80 -11.15
N LYS A 29 -5.07 -6.40 -12.26
CA LYS A 29 -4.80 -6.97 -13.58
C LYS A 29 -3.35 -6.75 -14.05
N LEU A 30 -2.77 -5.57 -13.79
CA LEU A 30 -1.39 -5.25 -14.18
C LEU A 30 -0.36 -6.07 -13.39
N LEU A 31 -0.67 -6.41 -12.14
CA LEU A 31 0.18 -7.20 -11.25
C LEU A 31 -0.08 -8.70 -11.31
N ASP A 32 -1.00 -9.15 -12.17
CA ASP A 32 -1.49 -10.54 -12.26
C ASP A 32 -1.96 -11.11 -10.90
N VAL A 33 -2.63 -10.27 -10.11
CA VAL A 33 -3.24 -10.66 -8.83
C VAL A 33 -4.75 -10.58 -8.92
N LYS A 34 -5.44 -11.46 -8.20
CA LYS A 34 -6.90 -11.35 -8.05
C LYS A 34 -7.22 -10.01 -7.37
N ASP A 35 -8.23 -9.29 -7.86
CA ASP A 35 -8.74 -8.09 -7.18
C ASP A 35 -9.56 -8.52 -5.95
N GLN A 36 -8.83 -8.95 -4.93
CA GLN A 36 -9.33 -9.41 -3.65
C GLN A 36 -8.52 -8.78 -2.53
N GLY A 37 -8.98 -8.94 -1.30
CA GLY A 37 -8.36 -8.34 -0.12
C GLY A 37 -9.12 -7.12 0.38
N LYS A 38 -8.99 -6.90 1.69
CA LYS A 38 -9.70 -5.87 2.43
C LYS A 38 -8.72 -4.77 2.85
N SER A 39 -9.19 -3.54 3.01
CA SER A 39 -8.30 -2.45 3.41
C SER A 39 -7.93 -2.62 4.87
N ILE A 40 -6.62 -2.57 5.18
CA ILE A 40 -6.15 -2.66 6.57
C ILE A 40 -6.67 -1.50 7.44
N SER A 41 -7.07 -0.38 6.81
CA SER A 41 -7.72 0.74 7.51
C SER A 41 -9.03 0.35 8.18
N ASP A 42 -9.75 -0.61 7.60
CA ASP A 42 -11.07 -1.04 8.07
C ASP A 42 -10.93 -1.85 9.37
N TYR A 43 -9.75 -2.42 9.59
CA TYR A 43 -9.37 -3.25 10.74
C TYR A 43 -8.63 -2.44 11.81
N LYS A 44 -8.74 -1.10 11.81
CA LYS A 44 -8.03 -0.22 12.75
C LYS A 44 -8.23 -0.61 14.22
N SER A 45 -9.44 -1.04 14.57
CA SER A 45 -9.85 -1.45 15.92
C SER A 45 -9.42 -2.88 16.26
N GLU A 46 -9.06 -3.68 15.27
CA GLU A 46 -8.79 -5.10 15.41
C GLU A 46 -7.28 -5.35 15.55
N VAL A 47 -6.83 -5.34 16.81
CA VAL A 47 -5.42 -5.46 17.20
C VAL A 47 -4.80 -6.77 16.71
N TYR A 48 -5.60 -7.84 16.61
CA TYR A 48 -5.17 -9.18 16.21
C TYR A 48 -4.48 -9.20 14.83
N TYR A 49 -5.15 -8.67 13.79
CA TYR A 49 -4.58 -8.67 12.44
C TYR A 49 -3.30 -7.85 12.36
N ARG A 50 -3.26 -6.73 13.10
CA ARG A 50 -2.10 -5.84 13.14
C ARG A 50 -0.89 -6.49 13.82
N GLN A 51 -1.12 -7.28 14.88
CA GLN A 51 -0.07 -8.06 15.53
C GLN A 51 0.44 -9.20 14.63
N SER A 52 -0.45 -9.93 13.98
CA SER A 52 -0.07 -11.00 13.04
C SER A 52 0.81 -10.45 11.90
N ILE A 53 0.40 -9.33 11.30
CA ILE A 53 1.17 -8.66 10.25
C ILE A 53 2.53 -8.18 10.76
N LYS A 54 2.61 -7.64 11.99
CA LYS A 54 3.89 -7.24 12.61
C LYS A 54 4.83 -8.43 12.81
N LYS A 55 4.33 -9.56 13.33
CA LYS A 55 5.12 -10.79 13.50
C LYS A 55 5.60 -11.35 12.16
N GLU A 56 4.83 -11.16 11.10
CA GLU A 56 5.20 -11.59 9.77
C GLU A 56 6.27 -10.70 9.15
N LEU A 57 6.17 -9.37 9.30
CA LEU A 57 7.09 -8.39 8.71
C LEU A 57 8.46 -8.31 9.41
N TYR A 58 8.49 -8.42 10.73
CA TYR A 58 9.68 -8.13 11.54
C TYR A 58 10.27 -9.40 12.16
N LEU A 59 11.60 -9.40 12.35
CA LEU A 59 12.28 -10.45 13.12
C LEU A 59 11.96 -10.35 14.61
N TYR A 60 11.88 -9.12 15.12
CA TYR A 60 11.58 -8.82 16.51
C TYR A 60 10.47 -7.78 16.60
N GLU A 61 9.38 -8.12 17.28
CA GLU A 61 8.20 -7.25 17.39
C GLU A 61 8.50 -5.94 18.15
N SER A 62 9.46 -5.97 19.09
CA SER A 62 9.94 -4.80 19.85
C SER A 62 10.63 -3.74 18.97
N LEU A 63 11.09 -4.12 17.78
CA LEU A 63 11.75 -3.23 16.83
C LEU A 63 10.85 -2.86 15.65
N ALA A 64 9.55 -3.13 15.72
CA ALA A 64 8.60 -2.78 14.68
C ALA A 64 8.65 -1.27 14.38
N GLY A 65 8.71 -0.92 13.09
CA GLY A 65 8.83 0.45 12.60
C GLY A 65 10.22 0.81 12.04
N LYS A 66 11.27 0.05 12.37
CA LYS A 66 12.60 0.25 11.79
C LYS A 66 12.81 -0.70 10.61
N SER A 67 13.27 -0.20 9.46
CA SER A 67 13.52 -1.08 8.31
C SER A 67 14.60 -2.14 8.58
N LYS A 68 15.63 -1.79 9.37
CA LYS A 68 16.73 -2.70 9.74
C LYS A 68 16.30 -3.94 10.53
N SER A 69 15.10 -3.94 11.11
CA SER A 69 14.54 -5.07 11.86
C SER A 69 13.50 -5.88 11.07
N MET A 70 13.19 -5.47 9.84
CA MET A 70 12.33 -6.25 8.94
C MET A 70 13.08 -7.48 8.43
N LYS A 71 12.33 -8.50 8.00
CA LYS A 71 12.93 -9.63 7.28
C LYS A 71 13.45 -9.16 5.93
N ASP A 72 14.55 -9.75 5.46
CA ASP A 72 15.29 -9.32 4.26
C ASP A 72 14.39 -9.17 3.02
N PHE A 73 13.47 -10.12 2.82
CA PHE A 73 12.50 -10.07 1.73
C PHE A 73 11.70 -8.75 1.72
N TYR A 74 11.20 -8.34 2.88
CA TYR A 74 10.40 -7.12 3.03
C TYR A 74 11.27 -5.86 2.92
N ILE A 75 12.54 -5.92 3.33
CA ILE A 75 13.50 -4.81 3.11
C ILE A 75 13.68 -4.57 1.61
N VAL A 76 13.92 -5.63 0.84
CA VAL A 76 14.10 -5.53 -0.62
C VAL A 76 12.83 -4.97 -1.26
N LEU A 77 11.66 -5.53 -0.92
CA LEU A 77 10.38 -5.05 -1.44
C LEU A 77 10.14 -3.58 -1.10
N PHE A 78 10.38 -3.17 0.14
CA PHE A 78 10.22 -1.79 0.59
C PHE A 78 11.14 -0.82 -0.17
N LYS A 79 12.40 -1.21 -0.40
CA LYS A 79 13.34 -0.42 -1.21
C LYS A 79 12.88 -0.30 -2.66
N VAL A 80 12.36 -1.36 -3.27
CA VAL A 80 11.80 -1.32 -4.63
C VAL A 80 10.60 -0.37 -4.70
N LEU A 81 9.69 -0.43 -3.74
CA LEU A 81 8.52 0.44 -3.69
C LEU A 81 8.89 1.92 -3.52
N ILE A 82 9.79 2.24 -2.59
CA ILE A 82 10.24 3.63 -2.37
C ILE A 82 11.03 4.18 -3.57
N ASN A 83 11.84 3.36 -4.23
CA ASN A 83 12.67 3.84 -5.33
C ASN A 83 11.89 4.05 -6.62
N ASN A 84 10.78 3.34 -6.83
CA ASN A 84 10.09 3.32 -8.11
C ASN A 84 8.65 3.84 -8.08
N LEU A 85 7.95 3.76 -6.94
CA LEU A 85 6.50 3.96 -6.89
C LEU A 85 6.06 5.03 -5.88
N ILE A 86 6.68 5.10 -4.71
CA ILE A 86 6.26 6.00 -3.64
C ILE A 86 7.11 7.28 -3.67
N PRO A 87 6.52 8.46 -3.96
CA PRO A 87 7.27 9.70 -3.91
C PRO A 87 7.81 9.93 -2.50
N ARG A 88 9.11 10.14 -2.37
CA ARG A 88 9.77 10.36 -1.08
C ARG A 88 9.33 11.72 -0.51
N GLY A 89 8.42 11.68 0.46
CA GLY A 89 8.18 12.83 1.34
C GLY A 89 9.35 12.94 2.32
N GLY A 90 10.08 14.06 2.29
CA GLY A 90 11.25 14.29 3.13
C GLY A 90 10.90 14.21 4.62
N GLY A 91 11.16 13.06 5.23
CA GLY A 91 11.07 12.80 6.65
C GLY A 91 12.28 11.98 7.08
N THR A 92 12.82 12.27 8.25
CA THR A 92 14.11 11.80 8.80
C THR A 92 14.28 10.29 8.94
N ASP A 93 13.28 9.48 8.60
CA ASP A 93 13.36 8.01 8.52
C ASP A 93 13.83 7.53 7.13
N THR A 94 14.75 8.27 6.51
CA THR A 94 15.51 7.78 5.36
C THR A 94 16.43 6.65 5.79
N ILE A 95 16.13 5.45 5.29
CA ILE A 95 17.01 4.29 5.39
C ILE A 95 18.32 4.63 4.67
N SER A 96 19.41 4.70 5.43
CA SER A 96 20.78 4.60 4.92
C SER A 96 21.05 3.20 4.38
#